data_AF-I0H2U2-F1
#
_entry.id   AF-I0H2U2-F1
#
_cell.length_a   1.000
_cell.length_b   1.000
_cell.length_c   1.000
_cell.angle_alpha   90.00
_cell.angle_beta   90.00
_cell.angle_gamma   90.00
#
_symmetry.space_group_name_H-M   'P 1'
#
loop_
_entity.id
_entity.type
_entity.pdbx_description
1 polymer ?
#
loop_
_entity_poly.entity_id
_entity_poly.type
_entity_poly.pdbx_seq_one_letter_code
_entity_poly.pdbx_strand_id
1 'polypeptide(L)' 'MSGIAGRTYLERGEPVVVICGWGPGGGPRNVWIRRADGSEVVRPFRGLRKLPQFADQ' A
#
# COMPACT_ATOMS: atom_id res chain seq x y z
N MET A 1 -8.37 -11.72 -5.14
CA MET A 1 -7.20 -10.81 -5.01
C MET A 1 -7.71 -9.43 -4.63
N SER A 2 -7.11 -8.76 -3.64
CA SER A 2 -7.57 -7.43 -3.24
C SER A 2 -7.31 -6.41 -4.36
N GLY A 3 -8.29 -5.55 -4.69
CA GLY A 3 -8.19 -4.49 -5.72
C GLY A 3 -7.24 -3.33 -5.37
N ILE A 4 -6.27 -3.60 -4.50
CA ILE A 4 -5.30 -2.64 -3.96
C ILE A 4 -3.95 -2.70 -4.68
N ALA A 5 -3.67 -3.76 -5.44
CA ALA A 5 -2.45 -3.86 -6.25
C ALA A 5 -2.32 -2.63 -7.19
N GLY A 6 -1.09 -2.13 -7.32
CA GLY A 6 -0.76 -0.93 -8.08
C GLY A 6 -1.03 0.40 -7.37
N ARG A 7 -1.74 0.40 -6.23
CA ARG A 7 -2.02 1.65 -5.51
C ARG A 7 -0.83 2.11 -4.67
N THR A 8 -0.60 3.41 -4.64
CA THR A 8 0.41 4.05 -3.79
C THR A 8 -0.18 4.46 -2.44
N TYR A 9 0.56 4.17 -1.38
CA TYR A 9 0.25 4.53 0.00
C TYR A 9 1.47 5.18 0.65
N LEU A 10 1.29 5.70 1.86
CA LEU A 10 2.36 6.23 2.70
C LEU A 10 2.71 5.26 3.82
N GLU A 11 3.97 4.83 3.87
CA GLU A 11 4.61 4.18 5.01
C GLU A 11 5.40 5.24 5.79
N ARG A 12 4.90 5.66 6.96
CA ARG A 12 5.56 6.68 7.80
C ARG A 12 5.84 8.02 7.09
N GLY A 13 5.01 8.37 6.11
CA GLY A 13 5.16 9.60 5.31
C GLY A 13 5.82 9.36 3.94
N GLU A 14 6.43 8.19 3.73
CA GLU A 14 7.13 7.87 2.50
C GLU A 14 6.26 7.06 1.53
N PRO A 15 6.28 7.33 0.22
CA PRO A 15 5.47 6.62 -0.76
C PRO A 15 5.94 5.17 -0.96
N VAL A 16 4.97 4.25 -0.97
CA VAL A 16 5.16 2.83 -1.25
C VAL A 16 4.06 2.32 -2.19
N VAL A 17 4.41 1.46 -3.13
CA VAL A 17 3.47 0.84 -4.07
C VAL A 17 3.08 -0.53 -3.55
N VAL A 18 1.78 -0.83 -3.49
CA VAL A 18 1.29 -2.17 -3.14
C VAL A 18 1.40 -3.07 -4.37
N ILE A 19 2.20 -4.12 -4.30
CA ILE A 19 2.36 -5.11 -5.37
C ILE A 19 1.21 -6.13 -5.30
N CYS A 20 0.92 -6.64 -4.11
CA CYS A 20 -0.24 -7.50 -3.88
C CYS A 20 -0.74 -7.39 -2.44
N GLY A 21 -2.01 -7.78 -2.21
CA GLY A 21 -2.64 -7.76 -0.89
C GLY A 21 -3.55 -8.96 -0.68
N TRP A 22 -3.55 -9.49 0.54
CA TRP A 22 -4.33 -10.67 0.92
C TRP A 22 -4.79 -10.61 2.38
N GLY A 23 -5.89 -11.30 2.67
CA GLY A 23 -6.51 -11.38 3.99
C GLY A 23 -7.91 -11.99 3.92
N PRO A 24 -8.44 -12.46 5.06
CA PRO A 24 -9.83 -12.89 5.16
C PRO A 24 -10.79 -11.70 4.97
N GLY A 25 -12.01 -11.95 4.48
CA GLY A 25 -13.06 -10.92 4.38
C GLY A 25 -12.91 -9.93 3.23
N GLY A 26 -12.15 -10.26 2.18
CA GLY A 26 -12.06 -9.46 0.94
C GLY A 26 -11.15 -8.23 0.99
N GLY A 27 -10.69 -7.83 2.19
CA GLY A 27 -9.73 -6.74 2.40
C GLY A 27 -8.29 -7.23 2.63
N PRO A 28 -7.27 -6.36 2.44
CA PRO A 28 -5.88 -6.72 2.70
C PRO A 28 -5.57 -6.66 4.21
N ARG A 29 -5.19 -7.81 4.78
CA ARG A 29 -4.57 -7.88 6.11
C ARG A 29 -3.07 -7.64 6.01
N ASN A 30 -2.45 -8.30 5.03
CA ASN A 30 -1.04 -8.18 4.70
C ASN A 30 -0.90 -7.70 3.25
N VAL A 31 0.22 -7.06 2.98
CA VAL A 31 0.58 -6.55 1.67
C VAL A 31 2.06 -6.78 1.40
N TRP A 32 2.38 -7.05 0.14
CA TRP A 32 3.72 -6.91 -0.40
C TRP A 32 3.83 -5.51 -0.99
N ILE A 33 4.79 -4.73 -0.53
CA ILE A 33 5.04 -3.37 -1.00
C ILE A 33 6.44 -3.26 -1.62
N ARG A 34 6.57 -2.30 -2.54
CA ARG A 34 7.85 -1.78 -3.03
C ARG A 34 8.03 -0.33 -2.58
N ARG A 35 9.19 -0.02 -2.01
CA ARG A 35 9.59 1.34 -1.61
C ARG A 35 10.26 2.09 -2.76
N ALA A 36 10.47 3.39 -2.59
CA ALA A 36 11.12 4.24 -3.60
C ALA A 36 12.56 3.81 -3.93
N ASP A 37 13.28 3.21 -2.98
CA ASP A 37 14.64 2.67 -3.18
C ASP A 37 14.65 1.30 -3.92
N GLY A 38 13.47 0.79 -4.30
CA GLY A 38 13.32 -0.50 -4.96
C GLY A 38 13.27 -1.70 -4.01
N SER A 39 13.49 -1.51 -2.70
CA SER A 39 13.37 -2.58 -1.73
C SER A 39 11.92 -3.05 -1.58
N GLU A 40 11.78 -4.34 -1.29
CA GLU A 40 10.50 -5.02 -1.22
C GLU A 40 10.31 -5.74 0.11
N VAL A 41 9.11 -5.63 0.66
CA VAL A 41 8.80 -6.23 1.95
C VAL A 41 7.33 -6.63 2.07
N VAL A 42 7.09 -7.74 2.76
CA VAL A 42 5.76 -8.15 3.20
C VAL A 42 5.50 -7.60 4.60
N ARG A 43 4.40 -6.86 4.79
CA ARG A 43 4.02 -6.31 6.09
C ARG A 43 2.50 -6.24 6.27
N PRO A 44 2.02 -6.03 7.49
CA PRO A 44 0.62 -5.70 7.73
C PRO A 44 0.21 -4.42 6.98
N PHE A 45 -1.00 -4.42 6.42
CA PHE A 45 -1.58 -3.25 5.76
C PHE A 45 -1.84 -2.09 6.74
N ARG A 46 -2.07 -2.41 8.02
CA ARG A 46 -2.28 -1.42 9.08
C ARG A 46 -1.14 -0.40 9.12
N GLY A 47 -1.50 0.87 9.26
CA GLY A 47 -0.56 1.98 9.32
C GLY A 47 -0.13 2.55 7.96
N LEU A 48 -0.51 1.92 6.84
CA LEU A 48 -0.41 2.55 5.53
C LEU A 48 -1.55 3.56 5.35
N ARG A 49 -1.22 4.76 4.87
CA ARG A 49 -2.19 5.84 4.67
C ARG A 49 -2.37 6.12 3.19
N LYS A 50 -3.57 6.50 2.76
CA LYS A 50 -3.75 6.99 1.38
C LYS A 50 -2.95 8.28 1.20
N LEU A 51 -2.43 8.49 0.00
CA LEU A 51 -1.95 9.82 -0.39
C LEU A 51 -3.09 10.84 -0.21
N PRO A 52 -2.80 12.06 0.26
CA PRO A 52 -3.77 13.13 0.14
C PRO A 52 -4.15 13.25 -1.33
N GLN A 53 -5.45 13.14 -1.62
CA GLN A 53 -5.96 13.53 -2.92
C GLN A 53 -5.83 15.05 -2.92
N PHE A 54 -4.75 15.57 -3.48
CA PHE A 54 -4.71 16.99 -3.80
C PHE A 54 -5.91 17.20 -4.74
N ALA A 55 -6.91 17.95 -4.26
CA ALA A 55 -7.97 18.42 -5.13
C ALA A 55 -7.27 19.19 -6.25
N ASP A 56 -7.50 18.76 -7.49
CA ASP A 56 -7.07 19.50 -8.67
C ASP A 56 -7.42 20.99 -8.46
N GLN A 57 -6.39 21.84 -8.44
CA GLN A 57 -6.55 23.28 -8.62
C GLN A 57 -6.74 23.56 -10.11
#